data_AF-A0A376TDR0-F1
#
_entry.id   AF-A0A376TDR0-F1
#
_cell.length_a   1.000
_cell.length_b   1.000
_cell.length_c   1.000
_cell.angle_alpha   90.00
_cell.angle_beta   90.00
_cell.angle_gamma   90.00
#
_symmetry.space_group_name_H-M   'P 1'
#
loop_
_entity.id
_entity.type
_entity.pdbx_description
1 polymer ?
#
loop_
_entity_poly.entity_id
_entity_poly.type
_entity_poly.pdbx_seq_one_letter_code
_entity_poly.pdbx_strand_id
1 'polypeptide(L)'
;MQQGLALSAIPVIFTSFGFHGSVPSIVSYMDGNIRKLRWVFIIGSAIPLVAYIFWQVATLGSIDSTTFMGLLANHAGLNGLLQALREMVASPHVELAVHLFADLALATSFLGVALGLFDYLADLFQRSNTVGGRLQTGAITFLPPLAFALFYPRGFVMALGYAGVALAVLALIIPSLLTWQSRKHNPQAGYRGQRWSSGAGGGVSLWYCCDWRANF
;
A
#
# COMPACT_ATOMS: atom_id res chain seq x y z
N MET A 1 20.86 -19.71 8.35
CA MET A 1 20.73 -18.42 7.64
C MET A 1 19.51 -18.38 6.69
N GLN A 2 19.11 -19.48 6.03
CA GLN A 2 17.91 -19.55 5.17
C GLN A 2 16.58 -19.13 5.85
N GLN A 3 16.35 -19.49 7.12
CA GLN A 3 15.08 -19.23 7.81
C GLN A 3 14.81 -17.74 8.09
N GLY A 4 15.85 -16.91 8.23
CA GLY A 4 15.70 -15.47 8.46
C GLY A 4 15.21 -14.70 7.23
N LEU A 5 15.62 -15.15 6.03
CA LEU A 5 15.22 -14.53 4.76
C LEU A 5 13.73 -14.74 4.49
N ALA A 6 13.22 -15.96 4.71
CA ALA A 6 11.80 -16.27 4.53
C ALA A 6 10.91 -15.43 5.47
N LEU A 7 11.30 -15.31 6.74
CA LEU A 7 10.56 -14.51 7.72
C LEU A 7 10.59 -13.00 7.40
N SER A 8 11.71 -12.49 6.86
CA SER A 8 11.81 -11.09 6.42
C SER A 8 11.00 -10.76 5.16
N ALA A 9 10.65 -11.76 4.35
CA ALA A 9 9.87 -11.57 3.13
C ALA A 9 8.35 -11.53 3.39
N ILE A 10 7.88 -12.15 4.49
CA ILE A 10 6.45 -12.22 4.84
C ILE A 10 5.80 -10.82 4.88
N PRO A 11 6.37 -9.81 5.57
CA PRO A 11 5.75 -8.48 5.61
C PRO A 11 5.68 -7.82 4.24
N VAL A 12 6.70 -8.02 3.40
CA VAL A 12 6.75 -7.47 2.03
C VAL A 12 5.68 -8.11 1.14
N ILE A 13 5.52 -9.43 1.23
CA ILE A 13 4.46 -10.17 0.53
C ILE A 13 3.09 -9.70 1.01
N PHE A 14 2.91 -9.54 2.33
CA PHE A 14 1.66 -9.04 2.89
C PHE A 14 1.30 -7.64 2.37
N THR A 15 2.27 -6.71 2.33
CA THR A 15 2.04 -5.37 1.75
C THR A 15 1.76 -5.39 0.26
N SER A 16 2.27 -6.38 -0.48
CA SER A 16 2.02 -6.51 -1.92
C SER A 16 0.54 -6.79 -2.23
N PHE A 17 -0.20 -7.31 -1.24
CA PHE A 17 -1.67 -7.46 -1.28
C PHE A 17 -2.37 -6.43 -0.36
N GLY A 18 -1.76 -5.26 -0.13
CA GLY A 18 -2.21 -4.23 0.80
C GLY A 18 -3.45 -3.45 0.35
N PHE A 19 -4.58 -4.12 0.11
CA PHE A 19 -5.86 -3.49 -0.19
C PHE A 19 -6.69 -3.15 1.06
N HIS A 20 -6.19 -3.47 2.26
CA HIS A 20 -6.95 -3.42 3.51
C HIS A 20 -7.50 -2.01 3.83
N GLY A 21 -6.74 -0.96 3.52
CA GLY A 21 -7.17 0.43 3.72
C GLY A 21 -8.33 0.86 2.80
N SER A 22 -8.46 0.23 1.63
CA SER A 22 -9.50 0.55 0.64
C SER A 22 -10.75 -0.33 0.77
N VAL A 23 -10.71 -1.37 1.62
CA VAL A 23 -11.86 -2.28 1.86
C VAL A 23 -13.12 -1.51 2.24
N PRO A 24 -13.11 -0.59 3.23
CA PRO A 24 -14.32 0.10 3.66
C PRO A 24 -14.90 1.00 2.56
N SER A 25 -14.03 1.69 1.80
CA SER A 25 -14.43 2.53 0.67
C SER A 25 -15.09 1.72 -0.44
N ILE A 26 -14.54 0.54 -0.77
CA ILE A 26 -15.13 -0.36 -1.77
C ILE A 26 -16.47 -0.94 -1.27
N VAL A 27 -16.57 -1.30 0.00
CA VAL A 27 -17.83 -1.79 0.60
C VAL A 27 -18.92 -0.73 0.51
N SER A 28 -18.57 0.53 0.83
CA SER A 28 -19.47 1.68 0.71
C SER A 28 -19.87 1.95 -0.74
N TYR A 29 -18.92 1.87 -1.68
CA TYR A 29 -19.19 2.07 -3.11
C TYR A 29 -20.13 1.01 -3.70
N MET A 30 -20.10 -0.21 -3.15
CA MET A 30 -20.88 -1.34 -3.63
C MET A 30 -22.25 -1.49 -2.96
N ASP A 31 -22.69 -0.47 -2.19
CA ASP A 31 -23.93 -0.47 -1.38
C ASP A 31 -24.08 -1.76 -0.54
N GLY A 32 -22.97 -2.31 -0.05
CA GLY A 32 -22.97 -3.55 0.73
C GLY A 32 -23.37 -4.83 -0.02
N ASN A 33 -23.32 -4.86 -1.36
CA ASN A 33 -23.59 -6.07 -2.13
C ASN A 33 -22.47 -7.12 -1.97
N ILE A 34 -22.62 -8.02 -1.01
CA ILE A 34 -21.63 -9.04 -0.61
C ILE A 34 -21.18 -9.92 -1.80
N ARG A 35 -22.09 -10.27 -2.71
CA ARG A 35 -21.76 -11.16 -3.83
C ARG A 35 -20.86 -10.45 -4.85
N LYS A 36 -21.15 -9.20 -5.18
CA LYS A 36 -20.29 -8.40 -6.07
C LYS A 36 -18.98 -8.04 -5.38
N LEU A 37 -19.03 -7.68 -4.10
CA LEU A 37 -17.85 -7.37 -3.27
C LEU A 37 -16.85 -8.53 -3.25
N ARG A 38 -17.32 -9.77 -3.09
CA ARG A 38 -16.46 -10.96 -3.13
C ARG A 38 -15.76 -11.11 -4.48
N TRP A 39 -16.46 -10.88 -5.59
CA TRP A 39 -15.85 -10.91 -6.92
C TRP A 39 -14.83 -9.80 -7.12
N VAL A 40 -15.08 -8.59 -6.61
CA VAL A 40 -14.12 -7.48 -6.65
C VAL A 40 -12.82 -7.86 -5.92
N PHE A 41 -12.90 -8.48 -4.74
CA PHE A 41 -11.70 -8.93 -4.02
C PHE A 41 -10.97 -10.08 -4.71
N ILE A 42 -11.71 -11.08 -5.22
CA ILE A 42 -11.10 -12.22 -5.91
C ILE A 42 -10.40 -11.76 -7.19
N ILE A 43 -11.09 -11.01 -8.04
CA ILE A 43 -10.54 -10.53 -9.31
C ILE A 43 -9.43 -9.51 -9.05
N GLY A 44 -9.66 -8.57 -8.12
CA GLY A 44 -8.71 -7.54 -7.75
C GLY A 44 -7.41 -8.08 -7.16
N SER A 45 -7.45 -9.24 -6.48
CA SER A 45 -6.23 -9.90 -5.96
C SER A 45 -5.61 -10.88 -6.97
N ALA A 46 -6.42 -11.50 -7.83
CA ALA A 46 -5.94 -12.42 -8.86
C ALA A 46 -5.08 -11.72 -9.92
N ILE A 47 -5.43 -10.48 -10.29
CA ILE A 47 -4.67 -9.70 -11.28
C ILE A 47 -3.22 -9.46 -10.83
N PRO A 48 -2.95 -8.85 -9.64
CA PRO A 48 -1.60 -8.73 -9.11
C PRO A 48 -0.88 -10.08 -8.96
N LEU A 49 -1.57 -11.13 -8.52
CA LEU A 49 -0.98 -12.45 -8.37
C LEU A 49 -0.43 -12.99 -9.70
N VAL A 50 -1.22 -12.93 -10.78
CA VAL A 50 -0.79 -13.36 -12.11
C VAL A 50 0.38 -12.51 -12.61
N ALA A 51 0.31 -11.19 -12.41
CA ALA A 51 1.40 -10.28 -12.78
C ALA A 51 2.69 -10.62 -12.02
N TYR A 52 2.62 -10.91 -10.71
CA TYR A 52 3.78 -11.32 -9.92
C TYR A 52 4.35 -12.66 -10.36
N ILE A 53 3.51 -13.66 -10.65
CA ILE A 53 3.98 -14.96 -11.16
C ILE A 53 4.69 -14.77 -12.50
N PHE A 54 4.08 -14.02 -13.43
CA PHE A 54 4.68 -13.74 -14.73
C PHE A 54 6.02 -13.02 -14.57
N TRP A 55 6.08 -12.01 -13.69
CA TRP A 55 7.30 -11.29 -13.37
C TRP A 55 8.39 -12.20 -12.80
N GLN A 56 8.06 -13.07 -11.83
CA GLN A 56 9.00 -14.01 -11.23
C GLN A 56 9.53 -15.00 -12.27
N VAL A 57 8.68 -15.53 -13.15
CA VAL A 57 9.10 -16.45 -14.24
C VAL A 57 9.97 -15.73 -15.26
N ALA A 58 9.62 -14.50 -15.66
CA ALA A 58 10.40 -13.72 -16.60
C ALA A 58 11.78 -13.36 -16.03
N THR A 59 11.87 -12.96 -14.77
CA THR A 59 13.14 -12.58 -14.13
C THR A 59 14.02 -13.79 -13.82
N LEU A 60 13.48 -14.82 -13.18
CA LEU A 60 14.23 -16.03 -12.84
C LEU A 60 14.51 -16.92 -14.07
N GLY A 61 13.69 -16.82 -15.12
CA GLY A 61 13.87 -17.57 -16.36
C GLY A 61 14.78 -16.87 -17.38
N SER A 62 14.90 -15.54 -17.35
CA SER A 62 15.77 -14.79 -18.26
C SER A 62 17.20 -14.63 -17.72
N ILE A 63 17.38 -14.54 -16.39
CA ILE A 63 18.68 -14.29 -15.74
C ILE A 63 19.39 -15.61 -15.44
N ASP A 64 20.62 -15.75 -15.95
CA ASP A 64 21.46 -16.91 -15.65
C ASP A 64 21.73 -17.03 -14.14
N SER A 65 21.74 -18.25 -13.64
CA SER A 65 21.80 -18.54 -12.20
C SER A 65 23.07 -17.97 -11.54
N THR A 66 24.16 -17.86 -12.30
CA THR A 66 25.44 -17.33 -11.81
C THR A 66 25.40 -15.80 -11.64
N THR A 67 24.83 -15.10 -12.62
CA THR A 67 24.60 -13.65 -12.57
C THR A 67 23.60 -13.28 -11.47
N PHE A 68 22.53 -14.06 -11.31
CA PHE A 68 21.55 -13.84 -10.24
C PHE A 68 22.16 -13.99 -8.84
N MET A 69 23.03 -14.98 -8.63
CA MET A 69 23.76 -15.15 -7.36
C MET A 69 24.77 -14.02 -7.12
N GLY A 70 25.43 -13.52 -8.18
CA GLY A 70 26.30 -12.35 -8.10
C GLY A 70 25.56 -11.05 -7.74
N LEU A 71 24.36 -10.86 -8.28
CA LEU A 71 23.47 -9.72 -7.96
C LEU A 71 22.94 -9.78 -6.52
N LEU A 72 22.55 -10.97 -6.05
CA LEU A 72 22.16 -11.18 -4.65
C LEU A 72 23.33 -10.94 -3.69
N ALA A 73 24.56 -11.29 -4.07
CA ALA A 73 25.74 -11.12 -3.23
C ALA A 73 26.22 -9.65 -3.12
N ASN A 74 26.14 -8.88 -4.22
CA ASN A 74 26.69 -7.52 -4.26
C ASN A 74 25.64 -6.40 -4.12
N HIS A 75 24.42 -6.60 -4.63
CA HIS A 75 23.36 -5.58 -4.67
C HIS A 75 21.95 -6.18 -4.47
N ALA A 76 21.73 -6.90 -3.38
CA ALA A 76 20.42 -7.46 -3.05
C ALA A 76 19.30 -6.37 -3.07
N GLY A 77 18.26 -6.58 -3.87
CA GLY A 77 17.07 -5.73 -3.93
C GLY A 77 16.91 -4.94 -5.24
N LEU A 78 16.17 -3.83 -5.18
CA LEU A 78 15.79 -3.01 -6.34
C LEU A 78 16.99 -2.52 -7.16
N ASN A 79 18.10 -2.17 -6.49
CA ASN A 79 19.30 -1.68 -7.18
C ASN A 79 19.96 -2.76 -8.05
N GLY A 80 20.06 -4.00 -7.56
CA GLY A 80 20.56 -5.13 -8.35
C GLY A 80 19.63 -5.50 -9.51
N LEU A 81 18.31 -5.39 -9.30
CA LEU A 81 17.34 -5.60 -10.37
C LEU A 81 17.45 -4.54 -11.48
N LEU A 82 17.61 -3.27 -11.11
CA LEU A 82 17.83 -2.18 -12.05
C LEU A 82 19.14 -2.36 -12.82
N GLN A 83 20.20 -2.84 -12.16
CA GLN A 83 21.48 -3.14 -12.81
C GLN A 83 21.37 -4.33 -13.78
N ALA A 84 20.67 -5.39 -13.39
CA ALA A 84 20.40 -6.55 -14.25
C ALA A 84 19.59 -6.17 -15.50
N LEU A 85 18.59 -5.31 -15.33
CA LEU A 85 17.82 -4.76 -16.46
C LEU A 85 18.72 -4.04 -17.46
N ARG A 86 19.70 -3.25 -17.00
CA ARG A 86 20.67 -2.58 -17.87
C ARG A 86 21.56 -3.56 -18.63
N GLU A 87 21.98 -4.63 -17.97
CA GLU A 87 22.80 -5.68 -18.61
C GLU A 87 22.02 -6.50 -19.64
N MET A 88 20.69 -6.61 -19.51
CA MET A 88 19.85 -7.41 -20.42
C MET A 88 19.28 -6.65 -21.61
N VAL A 89 19.19 -5.32 -21.53
CA VAL A 89 18.65 -4.53 -22.63
C VAL A 89 19.76 -4.25 -23.65
N ALA A 90 19.79 -5.04 -24.72
CA ALA A 90 20.81 -4.97 -25.77
C ALA A 90 20.80 -3.68 -26.62
N SER A 91 19.86 -2.75 -26.40
CA SER A 91 19.73 -1.51 -27.18
C SER A 91 19.56 -0.27 -26.28
N PRO A 92 20.43 0.76 -26.41
CA PRO A 92 20.38 1.98 -25.59
C PRO A 92 19.02 2.72 -25.66
N HIS A 93 18.31 2.62 -26.78
CA HIS A 93 17.01 3.27 -26.96
C HIS A 93 15.89 2.57 -26.19
N VAL A 94 15.93 1.24 -26.13
CA VAL A 94 14.96 0.45 -25.36
C VAL A 94 15.22 0.62 -23.87
N GLU A 95 16.50 0.68 -23.47
CA GLU A 95 16.89 0.92 -22.08
C GLU A 95 16.35 2.28 -21.59
N LEU A 96 16.59 3.35 -22.36
CA LEU A 96 16.10 4.68 -22.02
C LEU A 96 14.57 4.74 -21.93
N ALA A 97 13.85 4.11 -22.87
CA ALA A 97 12.39 4.08 -22.85
C ALA A 97 11.84 3.36 -21.61
N VAL A 98 12.42 2.22 -21.25
CA VAL A 98 12.03 1.45 -20.04
C VAL A 98 12.32 2.24 -18.77
N HIS A 99 13.48 2.90 -18.68
CA HIS A 99 13.83 3.73 -17.54
C HIS A 99 12.89 4.93 -17.39
N LEU A 100 12.67 5.69 -18.47
CA LEU A 100 11.75 6.83 -18.43
C LEU A 100 10.33 6.41 -18.06
N PHE A 101 9.87 5.26 -18.57
CA PHE A 101 8.57 4.73 -18.18
C PHE A 101 8.51 4.37 -16.70
N ALA A 102 9.54 3.68 -16.18
CA ALA A 102 9.61 3.32 -14.77
C ALA A 102 9.65 4.56 -13.86
N ASP A 103 10.44 5.57 -14.23
CA ASP A 103 10.57 6.82 -13.47
C ASP A 103 9.26 7.62 -13.48
N LEU A 104 8.59 7.74 -14.63
CA LEU A 104 7.29 8.41 -14.74
C LEU A 104 6.19 7.66 -13.98
N ALA A 105 6.17 6.32 -14.07
CA ALA A 105 5.24 5.49 -13.34
C ALA A 105 5.43 5.62 -11.83
N LEU A 106 6.70 5.60 -11.37
CA LEU A 106 7.05 5.79 -9.98
C LEU A 106 6.69 7.19 -9.50
N ALA A 107 6.99 8.24 -10.27
CA ALA A 107 6.64 9.62 -9.93
C ALA A 107 5.13 9.82 -9.82
N THR A 108 4.36 9.24 -10.74
CA THR A 108 2.88 9.34 -10.74
C THR A 108 2.29 8.61 -9.53
N SER A 109 2.79 7.41 -9.22
CA SER A 109 2.38 6.66 -8.04
C SER A 109 2.73 7.39 -6.74
N PHE A 110 3.96 7.93 -6.66
CA PHE A 110 4.45 8.69 -5.53
C PHE A 110 3.59 9.95 -5.29
N LEU A 111 3.23 10.67 -6.35
CA LEU A 111 2.40 11.87 -6.24
C LEU A 111 1.02 11.55 -5.64
N GLY A 112 0.37 10.46 -6.07
CA GLY A 112 -0.92 10.05 -5.52
C GLY A 112 -0.85 9.74 -4.01
N VAL A 113 0.17 8.99 -3.59
CA VAL A 113 0.38 8.65 -2.18
C VAL A 113 0.77 9.87 -1.36
N ALA A 114 1.63 10.74 -1.89
CA ALA A 114 2.08 11.94 -1.20
C ALA A 114 0.95 12.95 -1.01
N LEU A 115 0.06 13.12 -1.98
CA LEU A 115 -1.13 13.95 -1.82
C LEU A 115 -2.07 13.38 -0.74
N GLY A 116 -2.30 12.07 -0.74
CA GLY A 116 -3.12 11.43 0.30
C GLY A 116 -2.51 11.61 1.71
N LEU A 117 -1.20 11.48 1.84
CA LEU A 117 -0.49 11.72 3.09
C LEU A 117 -0.52 13.20 3.49
N PHE A 118 -0.36 14.11 2.52
CA PHE A 118 -0.44 15.55 2.73
C PHE A 118 -1.81 15.95 3.30
N ASP A 119 -2.89 15.48 2.68
CA ASP A 119 -4.26 15.78 3.13
C ASP A 119 -4.53 15.16 4.51
N TYR A 120 -4.09 13.92 4.74
CA TYR A 120 -4.19 13.27 6.05
C TYR A 120 -3.46 14.03 7.16
N LEU A 121 -2.24 14.50 6.90
CA LEU A 121 -1.46 15.28 7.87
C LEU A 121 -2.03 16.69 8.06
N ALA A 122 -2.56 17.32 7.01
CA ALA A 122 -3.25 18.60 7.13
C ALA A 122 -4.45 18.49 8.07
N ASP A 123 -5.25 17.44 7.93
CA ASP A 123 -6.39 17.14 8.78
C ASP A 123 -5.95 16.81 10.21
N LEU A 124 -4.95 15.94 10.40
CA LEU A 124 -4.47 15.51 11.71
C LEU A 124 -3.91 16.67 12.55
N PHE A 125 -3.21 17.61 11.92
CA PHE A 125 -2.68 18.79 12.61
C PHE A 125 -3.64 19.99 12.58
N GLN A 126 -4.89 19.80 12.14
CA GLN A 126 -5.93 20.84 11.98
C GLN A 126 -5.40 22.12 11.33
N ARG A 127 -4.60 21.98 10.26
CA ARG A 127 -3.90 23.11 9.66
C ARG A 127 -4.83 23.92 8.76
N SER A 128 -4.71 25.24 8.85
CA SER A 128 -5.48 26.14 8.00
C SER A 128 -5.04 26.01 6.53
N ASN A 129 -5.98 26.15 5.60
CA ASN A 129 -5.75 26.17 4.13
C ASN A 129 -5.00 27.43 3.64
N THR A 130 -4.18 28.04 4.49
CA THR A 130 -3.32 29.16 4.12
C THR A 130 -2.07 28.66 3.40
N VAL A 131 -1.45 29.52 2.58
CA VAL A 131 -0.23 29.18 1.84
C VAL A 131 0.89 28.71 2.78
N GLY A 132 1.02 29.35 3.95
CA GLY A 132 1.97 28.95 4.99
C GLY A 132 1.64 27.62 5.66
N GLY A 133 0.35 27.34 5.93
CA GLY A 133 -0.11 26.06 6.46
C GLY A 133 0.18 24.91 5.51
N ARG A 134 -0.09 25.09 4.21
CA ARG A 134 0.20 24.10 3.17
C ARG A 134 1.70 23.87 2.99
N LEU A 135 2.52 24.93 3.06
CA LEU A 135 3.98 24.80 3.00
C LEU A 135 4.54 24.00 4.19
N GLN A 136 4.03 24.24 5.41
CA GLN A 136 4.41 23.45 6.59
C GLN A 136 3.97 21.99 6.47
N THR A 137 2.73 21.72 6.05
CA THR A 137 2.27 20.34 5.83
C THR A 137 3.12 19.66 4.76
N GLY A 138 3.46 20.36 3.67
CA GLY A 138 4.34 19.85 2.63
C GLY A 138 5.73 19.52 3.18
N ALA A 139 6.31 20.42 3.97
CA ALA A 139 7.58 20.19 4.63
C ALA A 139 7.53 18.93 5.51
N ILE A 140 6.51 18.77 6.36
CA ILE A 140 6.36 17.58 7.22
C ILE A 140 6.12 16.30 6.40
N THR A 141 5.44 16.40 5.26
CA THR A 141 5.15 15.26 4.37
C THR A 141 6.40 14.78 3.64
N PHE A 142 7.25 15.71 3.16
CA PHE A 142 8.37 15.39 2.26
C PHE A 142 9.75 15.41 2.93
N LEU A 143 10.01 16.24 3.94
CA LEU A 143 11.33 16.31 4.59
C LEU A 143 11.73 15.00 5.26
N PRO A 144 10.89 14.33 6.05
CA PRO A 144 11.32 13.10 6.72
C PRO A 144 11.67 11.97 5.75
N PRO A 145 10.84 11.66 4.72
CA PRO A 145 11.22 10.69 3.68
C PRO A 145 12.46 11.11 2.89
N LEU A 146 12.62 12.40 2.56
CA LEU A 146 13.77 12.92 1.82
C LEU A 146 15.06 12.81 2.62
N ALA A 147 15.04 13.21 3.90
CA ALA A 147 16.18 13.07 4.80
C ALA A 147 16.58 11.60 4.93
N PHE A 148 15.61 10.70 5.13
CA PHE A 148 15.88 9.27 5.19
C PHE A 148 16.51 8.74 3.90
N ALA A 149 16.02 9.17 2.73
CA ALA A 149 16.57 8.78 1.43
C ALA A 149 18.02 9.29 1.23
N LEU A 150 18.35 10.50 1.70
CA LEU A 150 19.69 11.09 1.57
C LEU A 150 20.71 10.46 2.53
N PHE A 151 20.32 10.18 3.78
CA PHE A 151 21.23 9.62 4.79
C PHE A 151 21.34 8.09 4.74
N TYR A 152 20.33 7.38 4.24
CA TYR A 152 20.30 5.92 4.15
C TYR A 152 19.98 5.41 2.73
N PRO A 153 20.88 5.59 1.75
CA PRO A 153 20.65 5.24 0.34
C PRO A 153 20.45 3.73 0.09
N ARG A 154 20.90 2.86 1.01
CA ARG A 154 20.64 1.40 0.99
C ARG A 154 19.47 0.97 1.88
N GLY A 155 18.77 1.93 2.50
CA GLY A 155 17.72 1.68 3.49
C GLY A 155 16.33 1.41 2.89
N PHE A 156 16.14 1.53 1.57
CA PHE A 156 14.82 1.39 0.94
C PHE A 156 14.13 0.06 1.27
N VAL A 157 14.82 -1.07 1.08
CA VAL A 157 14.26 -2.40 1.33
C VAL A 157 13.97 -2.62 2.82
N MET A 158 14.86 -2.12 3.69
CA MET A 158 14.70 -2.18 5.14
C MET A 158 13.50 -1.35 5.61
N ALA A 159 13.36 -0.12 5.12
CA ALA A 159 12.23 0.76 5.41
C ALA A 159 10.91 0.18 4.92
N LEU A 160 10.89 -0.39 3.71
CA LEU A 160 9.72 -1.10 3.17
C LEU A 160 9.34 -2.30 4.04
N GLY A 161 10.34 -3.06 4.51
CA GLY A 161 10.13 -4.18 5.44
C GLY A 161 9.47 -3.75 6.74
N TYR A 162 9.98 -2.70 7.41
CA TYR A 162 9.38 -2.19 8.66
C TYR A 162 8.00 -1.58 8.44
N ALA A 163 7.82 -0.81 7.39
CA ALA A 163 6.51 -0.26 7.02
C ALA A 163 5.50 -1.40 6.80
N GLY A 164 5.93 -2.50 6.16
CA GLY A 164 5.08 -3.66 5.95
C GLY A 164 4.73 -4.42 7.21
N VAL A 165 5.64 -4.53 8.17
CA VAL A 165 5.32 -5.10 9.50
C VAL A 165 4.28 -4.23 10.20
N ALA A 166 4.47 -2.91 10.23
CA ALA A 166 3.54 -1.99 10.87
C ALA A 166 2.14 -2.05 10.22
N LEU A 167 2.08 -2.07 8.88
CA LEU A 167 0.84 -2.23 8.14
C LEU A 167 0.17 -3.58 8.39
N ALA A 168 0.93 -4.67 8.46
CA ALA A 168 0.38 -6.00 8.76
C ALA A 168 -0.26 -6.05 10.15
N VAL A 169 0.44 -5.50 11.15
CA VAL A 169 -0.07 -5.41 12.51
C VAL A 169 -1.32 -4.53 12.56
N LEU A 170 -1.30 -3.34 11.96
CA LEU A 170 -2.46 -2.44 11.91
C LEU A 170 -3.65 -3.08 11.17
N ALA A 171 -3.40 -3.73 10.03
CA ALA A 171 -4.42 -4.41 9.24
C ALA A 171 -5.08 -5.56 10.00
N LEU A 172 -4.40 -6.21 10.95
CA LEU A 172 -4.99 -7.27 11.79
C LEU A 172 -5.70 -6.70 13.03
N ILE A 173 -5.11 -5.69 13.68
CA ILE A 173 -5.60 -5.14 14.94
C ILE A 173 -6.82 -4.22 14.73
N ILE A 174 -6.80 -3.33 13.74
CA ILE A 174 -7.89 -2.38 13.51
C ILE A 174 -9.24 -3.09 13.26
N PRO A 175 -9.39 -4.04 12.32
CA PRO A 175 -10.69 -4.68 12.10
C PRO A 175 -11.13 -5.57 13.27
N SER A 176 -10.21 -6.18 14.00
CA SER A 176 -10.56 -6.98 15.19
C SER A 176 -11.07 -6.11 16.33
N LEU A 177 -10.44 -4.95 16.57
CA LEU A 177 -10.95 -3.96 17.53
C LEU A 177 -12.28 -3.36 17.10
N LEU A 178 -12.44 -2.98 15.82
CA LEU A 178 -13.69 -2.43 15.29
C LEU A 178 -14.85 -3.43 15.41
N THR A 179 -14.62 -4.71 15.12
CA THR A 179 -15.65 -5.74 15.29
C THR A 179 -15.97 -6.00 16.76
N TRP A 180 -14.97 -5.95 17.66
CA TRP A 180 -15.20 -6.08 19.11
C TRP A 180 -15.99 -4.91 19.69
N GLN A 181 -15.63 -3.68 19.33
CA GLN A 181 -16.34 -2.47 19.78
C GLN A 181 -17.74 -2.39 19.17
N SER A 182 -17.89 -2.73 17.89
CA SER A 182 -19.21 -2.83 17.24
C SER A 182 -20.14 -3.82 17.96
N ARG A 183 -19.62 -4.95 18.46
CA ARG A 183 -20.39 -5.94 19.22
C ARG A 183 -20.78 -5.46 20.62
N LYS A 184 -19.96 -4.64 21.27
CA LYS A 184 -20.29 -4.03 22.57
C LYS A 184 -21.41 -2.99 22.45
N HIS A 185 -21.36 -2.15 21.41
CA HIS A 185 -22.38 -1.13 21.18
C HIS A 185 -23.67 -1.68 20.54
N ASN A 186 -23.60 -2.85 19.87
CA ASN A 186 -24.78 -3.52 19.28
C ASN A 186 -24.87 -5.00 19.69
N PRO A 187 -25.30 -5.33 20.92
CA PRO A 187 -25.39 -6.71 21.40
C PRO A 187 -26.39 -7.59 20.63
N GLN A 188 -27.35 -6.98 19.93
CA GLN A 188 -28.38 -7.67 19.14
C GLN A 188 -28.08 -7.76 17.64
N ALA A 189 -26.91 -7.28 17.18
CA ALA A 189 -26.45 -7.53 15.82
C ALA A 189 -25.93 -8.98 15.72
N GLY A 190 -26.87 -9.93 15.73
CA GLY A 190 -26.61 -11.32 15.40
C GLY A 190 -25.95 -11.43 14.03
N TYR A 191 -25.26 -12.55 13.78
CA TYR A 191 -24.47 -12.87 12.59
C TYR A 191 -25.29 -12.96 11.30
N ARG A 192 -25.99 -11.88 10.94
CA ARG A 192 -26.65 -11.68 9.65
C ARG A 192 -26.04 -10.44 9.06
N GLY A 193 -25.28 -10.65 7.98
CA GLY A 193 -24.68 -9.58 7.19
C GLY A 193 -25.69 -8.45 7.06
N GLN A 194 -25.25 -7.26 7.47
CA GLN A 194 -26.04 -6.03 7.37
C GLN A 194 -26.54 -5.95 5.94
N ARG A 195 -27.83 -6.27 5.79
CA ARG A 195 -28.59 -5.97 4.60
C ARG A 195 -28.64 -4.46 4.60
N TRP A 196 -27.80 -3.85 3.76
CA TRP A 196 -27.93 -2.46 3.35
C TRP A 196 -29.30 -2.33 2.66
N SER A 197 -30.33 -2.16 3.47
CA SER A 197 -31.67 -1.83 3.02
C SER A 197 -31.71 -0.33 2.94
N SER A 198 -31.45 0.17 1.74
CA SER A 198 -31.90 1.48 1.28
C SER A 198 -33.43 1.57 1.48
N GLY A 199 -33.83 2.14 2.61
CA GLY A 199 -35.21 2.39 2.97
C GLY A 199 -35.30 3.73 3.67
N ALA A 200 -35.74 4.73 2.91
CA ALA A 200 -36.25 6.04 3.31
C ALA A 200 -36.27 6.34 4.83
N GLY A 201 -35.36 7.21 5.26
CA GLY A 201 -35.31 7.72 6.64
C GLY A 201 -33.92 8.26 6.97
N GLY A 202 -33.63 9.47 6.50
CA GLY A 202 -32.35 10.14 6.77
C GLY A 202 -32.13 10.38 8.26
N GLY A 203 -30.88 10.21 8.72
CA GLY A 203 -30.45 10.74 10.01
C GLY A 203 -29.31 10.00 10.70
N VAL A 204 -29.20 8.68 10.59
CA VAL A 204 -28.37 7.92 11.55
C VAL A 204 -27.01 7.46 11.00
N SER A 205 -26.86 7.23 9.68
CA SER A 205 -25.57 6.76 9.14
C SER A 205 -24.54 7.87 8.90
N LEU A 206 -24.98 9.12 8.67
CA LEU A 206 -24.06 10.26 8.54
C LEU A 206 -23.45 10.69 9.88
N TRP A 207 -24.16 10.43 10.99
CA TRP A 207 -23.70 10.81 12.33
C TRP A 207 -22.44 10.05 12.76
N TYR A 208 -22.35 8.74 12.49
CA TYR A 208 -21.16 7.96 12.85
C TYR A 208 -19.92 8.28 12.01
N CYS A 209 -20.09 8.81 10.79
CA CYS A 209 -18.95 9.23 9.96
C CYS A 209 -18.43 10.62 10.38
N CYS A 210 -19.31 11.52 10.83
CA CYS A 210 -18.91 12.84 11.34
C CYS A 210 -18.38 12.79 12.78
N ASP A 211 -18.93 11.95 13.65
CA ASP A 211 -18.54 11.88 15.07
C ASP A 211 -17.18 11.20 15.28
N TRP A 212 -16.74 10.34 14.35
CA TRP A 212 -15.41 9.74 14.39
C TRP A 212 -14.28 10.71 14.00
N ARG A 213 -14.60 11.80 13.29
CA ARG A 213 -13.65 12.88 12.95
C ARG A 213 -13.52 13.93 14.06
N ALA A 214 -14.35 13.84 15.12
CA ALA A 214 -14.36 14.79 16.23
C ALA A 214 -13.59 14.31 17.47
N ASN A 215 -13.18 13.03 17.51
CA ASN A 215 -12.50 12.42 18.66
C ASN A 215 -11.06 11.94 18.36
N PHE A 216 -10.51 12.27 17.19
CA PHE A 216 -9.08 12.14 16.85
C PHE A 216 -8.58 13.40 16.18
#